data_AF-A0A9D5ZTX5-F1
#
_entry.id   AF-A0A9D5ZTX5-F1
#
_cell.length_a   1.000
_cell.length_b   1.000
_cell.length_c   1.000
_cell.angle_alpha   90.00
_cell.angle_beta   90.00
_cell.angle_gamma   90.00
#
_symmetry.space_group_name_H-M   'P 1'
#
loop_
_entity.id
_entity.type
_entity.pdbx_description
1 polymer ?
#
loop_
_entity_poly.entity_id
_entity_poly.type
_entity_poly.pdbx_seq_one_letter_code
_entity_poly.pdbx_strand_id
1 'polypeptide(L)'
;MKIVERWRETYPPTRGLGMLFVNVLKGPKPGKDNSDIAPSIFKHVDNILISLKSAYGEKLSDKSMGTFCNDLKDFHEKYDNFQKKIWIDSGGYHFITGTYGTDDIEKIIKKYHHFLIEYRDSFDFIFSLDFPFNKKEPSFSKNKKGLYDANKSSLKMSIDAIGKHTELSDKYYFVVQFLKDKQYDVWRKLYKDLDLGRVIKNRAIGGLVGVRKVKRSVPSPFIPVAYRCLVDFINAQEFQNSKTFKLHFLGVYLLQDRFEILLLESLFKTYLPGIEVFFTYDSSAYVKKAMKGHLTLPAFMPNNSFGYKYIQRFDDINVNTDVEISDGDEFLDLNKIYDDKVLHLARSVLEMSFEKRNKKLKKDLVGKIDKENGKKSIADESGRIDIFQPLNILSNKCQDEILKASIERRSLADQIVKLSDNEHCKECATNYIFELAHLDENERDICGDNVKLSESDLFSDLNLLWSIRRNIILTYKCHQYFLKNSDDEDRLDNMLNSFIDDFNSDTKEW
;
A
#
# COMPACT_ATOMS: atom_id res chain seq x y z
N MET A 1 -2.05 27.15 -9.11
CA MET A 1 -2.52 27.80 -7.87
C MET A 1 -4.03 28.01 -7.85
N LYS A 2 -4.64 28.61 -8.89
CA LYS A 2 -6.09 28.90 -8.98
C LYS A 2 -7.03 27.76 -8.60
N ILE A 3 -6.72 26.51 -8.95
CA ILE A 3 -7.56 25.34 -8.63
C ILE A 3 -7.49 25.01 -7.14
N VAL A 4 -6.29 24.92 -6.54
CA VAL A 4 -6.11 24.66 -5.10
C VAL A 4 -6.66 25.81 -4.24
N GLU A 5 -6.52 27.05 -4.72
CA GLU A 5 -7.09 28.24 -4.08
C GLU A 5 -8.62 28.21 -4.07
N ARG A 6 -9.26 27.80 -5.18
CA ARG A 6 -10.73 27.63 -5.27
C ARG A 6 -11.29 26.67 -4.21
N TRP A 7 -10.55 25.61 -3.89
CA TRP A 7 -10.98 24.64 -2.87
C TRP A 7 -10.74 25.13 -1.43
N ARG A 8 -9.67 25.91 -1.19
CA ARG A 8 -9.33 26.48 0.14
C ARG A 8 -10.39 27.40 0.74
N GLU A 9 -11.16 28.08 -0.09
CA GLU A 9 -12.17 29.03 0.38
C GLU A 9 -13.49 28.36 0.80
N THR A 10 -13.71 27.10 0.44
CA THR A 10 -15.07 26.51 0.49
C THR A 10 -15.29 25.56 1.68
N TYR A 11 -14.26 24.94 2.25
CA TYR A 11 -14.45 23.87 3.25
C TYR A 11 -13.44 23.85 4.41
N PRO A 12 -13.90 23.62 5.66
CA PRO A 12 -13.02 23.50 6.82
C PRO A 12 -12.24 22.16 6.84
N PRO A 13 -11.07 22.11 7.50
CA PRO A 13 -10.26 20.89 7.55
C PRO A 13 -10.95 19.75 8.31
N THR A 14 -10.86 18.53 7.75
CA THR A 14 -11.42 17.29 8.32
C THR A 14 -10.32 16.41 8.92
N ARG A 15 -10.55 15.79 10.08
CA ARG A 15 -9.69 14.71 10.59
C ARG A 15 -9.93 13.45 9.76
N GLY A 16 -9.01 13.14 8.84
CA GLY A 16 -9.12 11.94 7.98
C GLY A 16 -8.82 10.65 8.73
N LEU A 17 -9.43 9.55 8.29
CA LEU A 17 -9.32 8.21 8.88
C LEU A 17 -7.94 7.54 8.78
N GLY A 18 -6.97 8.18 8.10
CA GLY A 18 -5.64 7.61 7.86
C GLY A 18 -5.67 6.48 6.82
N MET A 19 -4.48 6.13 6.30
CA MET A 19 -4.33 5.02 5.36
C MET A 19 -4.81 3.71 5.99
N LEU A 20 -5.67 2.96 5.29
CA LEU A 20 -6.17 1.67 5.79
C LEU A 20 -5.54 0.47 5.09
N PHE A 21 -5.27 -0.57 5.88
CA PHE A 21 -4.75 -1.85 5.40
C PHE A 21 -5.90 -2.82 5.04
N VAL A 22 -5.89 -3.28 3.78
CA VAL A 22 -6.80 -4.30 3.26
C VAL A 22 -6.08 -5.65 3.15
N ASN A 23 -6.50 -6.64 3.94
CA ASN A 23 -5.86 -7.95 3.91
C ASN A 23 -6.45 -8.88 2.85
N VAL A 24 -5.58 -9.49 2.04
CA VAL A 24 -6.01 -10.39 0.95
C VAL A 24 -6.25 -11.80 1.48
N LEU A 25 -7.49 -12.26 1.39
CA LEU A 25 -7.90 -13.62 1.71
C LEU A 25 -7.79 -14.54 0.48
N LYS A 26 -7.64 -15.84 0.72
CA LYS A 26 -7.62 -16.85 -0.36
C LYS A 26 -8.99 -17.05 -1.00
N GLY A 27 -10.07 -16.75 -0.27
CA GLY A 27 -11.45 -16.92 -0.69
C GLY A 27 -12.39 -16.57 0.47
N PRO A 28 -13.71 -16.56 0.21
CA PRO A 28 -14.71 -16.22 1.21
C PRO A 28 -15.03 -17.38 2.15
N LYS A 29 -14.57 -18.61 1.88
CA LYS A 29 -14.92 -19.77 2.71
C LYS A 29 -14.53 -19.55 4.18
N PRO A 30 -15.49 -19.58 5.13
CA PRO A 30 -15.19 -19.37 6.54
C PRO A 30 -14.27 -20.46 7.10
N GLY A 31 -13.51 -20.10 8.14
CA GLY A 31 -12.73 -21.05 8.91
C GLY A 31 -13.63 -22.08 9.60
N LYS A 32 -13.12 -23.29 9.82
CA LYS A 32 -13.81 -24.30 10.64
C LYS A 32 -13.62 -23.96 12.11
N ASP A 33 -14.62 -24.23 12.95
CA ASP A 33 -14.64 -23.78 14.35
C ASP A 33 -13.40 -24.18 15.16
N ASN A 34 -12.83 -25.37 14.90
CA ASN A 34 -11.65 -25.86 15.60
C ASN A 34 -10.30 -25.31 15.07
N SER A 35 -10.31 -24.46 14.04
CA SER A 35 -9.08 -23.92 13.43
C SER A 35 -9.27 -22.54 12.77
N ASP A 36 -10.23 -21.76 13.27
CA ASP A 36 -10.55 -20.46 12.70
C ASP A 36 -9.62 -19.36 13.23
N ILE A 37 -8.60 -19.03 12.44
CA ILE A 37 -7.65 -17.94 12.74
C ILE A 37 -8.12 -16.57 12.25
N ALA A 38 -9.27 -16.49 11.55
CA ALA A 38 -9.75 -15.26 10.95
C ALA A 38 -10.02 -14.15 11.98
N PRO A 39 -10.64 -14.42 13.16
CA PRO A 39 -10.79 -13.43 14.24
C PRO A 39 -9.50 -12.71 14.62
N SER A 40 -8.39 -13.45 14.77
CA SER A 40 -7.08 -12.89 15.11
C SER A 40 -6.54 -12.01 13.99
N ILE A 41 -6.72 -12.41 12.73
CA ILE A 41 -6.36 -11.58 11.58
C ILE A 41 -7.20 -10.30 11.56
N PHE A 42 -8.51 -10.40 11.80
CA PHE A 42 -9.44 -9.27 11.75
C PHE A 42 -9.18 -8.19 12.80
N LYS A 43 -8.56 -8.54 13.93
CA LYS A 43 -8.08 -7.54 14.91
C LYS A 43 -6.96 -6.64 14.35
N HIS A 44 -6.21 -7.09 13.36
CA HIS A 44 -4.99 -6.43 12.86
C HIS A 44 -5.12 -5.85 11.45
N VAL A 45 -6.31 -5.89 10.87
CA VAL A 45 -6.59 -5.41 9.51
C VAL A 45 -7.82 -4.51 9.56
N ASP A 46 -7.86 -3.49 8.71
CA ASP A 46 -9.02 -2.59 8.69
C ASP A 46 -10.13 -3.20 7.83
N ASN A 47 -9.77 -3.79 6.68
CA ASN A 47 -10.71 -4.39 5.74
C ASN A 47 -10.16 -5.68 5.13
N ILE A 48 -10.97 -6.36 4.33
CA ILE A 48 -10.60 -7.61 3.66
C ILE A 48 -10.80 -7.52 2.15
N LEU A 49 -9.93 -8.18 1.39
CA LEU A 49 -10.03 -8.33 -0.06
C LEU A 49 -10.19 -9.80 -0.42
N ILE A 50 -11.21 -10.11 -1.21
CA ILE A 50 -11.53 -11.45 -1.68
C ILE A 50 -11.54 -11.43 -3.22
N SER A 51 -10.84 -12.36 -3.85
CA SER A 51 -10.76 -12.44 -5.31
C SER A 51 -11.89 -13.29 -5.89
N LEU A 52 -12.51 -12.84 -6.99
CA LEU A 52 -13.49 -13.60 -7.77
C LEU A 52 -12.91 -14.83 -8.48
N LYS A 53 -11.61 -15.08 -8.36
CA LYS A 53 -10.96 -16.28 -8.90
C LYS A 53 -11.76 -17.55 -8.69
N SER A 54 -12.14 -17.84 -7.44
CA SER A 54 -12.84 -19.08 -7.09
C SER A 54 -14.26 -19.13 -7.67
N ALA A 55 -14.88 -17.96 -7.89
CA ALA A 55 -16.18 -17.83 -8.54
C ALA A 55 -16.13 -18.22 -10.03
N TYR A 56 -15.01 -17.93 -10.70
CA TYR A 56 -14.79 -18.35 -12.08
C TYR A 56 -14.53 -19.86 -12.19
N GLY A 57 -13.73 -20.43 -11.29
CA GLY A 57 -13.36 -21.85 -11.34
C GLY A 57 -12.50 -22.22 -12.57
N GLU A 58 -12.09 -23.49 -12.69
CA GLU A 58 -11.18 -23.92 -13.77
C GLU A 58 -11.79 -23.89 -15.17
N LYS A 59 -13.13 -23.99 -15.27
CA LYS A 59 -13.86 -24.09 -16.54
C LYS A 59 -14.90 -22.98 -16.75
N LEU A 60 -14.85 -21.90 -15.97
CA LEU A 60 -15.88 -20.85 -16.02
C LEU A 60 -17.29 -21.43 -15.81
N SER A 61 -17.44 -22.33 -14.83
CA SER A 61 -18.74 -22.97 -14.57
C SER A 61 -19.67 -22.05 -13.77
N ASP A 62 -20.98 -22.13 -13.96
CA ASP A 62 -21.95 -21.35 -13.16
C ASP A 62 -22.05 -21.86 -11.72
N LYS A 63 -21.83 -23.16 -11.52
CA LYS A 63 -21.79 -23.78 -10.19
C LYS A 63 -20.77 -23.11 -9.27
N SER A 64 -19.59 -22.76 -9.81
CA SER A 64 -18.53 -22.07 -9.06
C SER A 64 -18.97 -20.69 -8.55
N MET A 65 -19.75 -19.95 -9.33
CA MET A 65 -20.28 -18.64 -8.92
C MET A 65 -21.29 -18.79 -7.77
N GLY A 66 -22.23 -19.73 -7.90
CA GLY A 66 -23.21 -20.00 -6.83
C GLY A 66 -22.54 -20.44 -5.52
N THR A 67 -21.54 -21.31 -5.59
CA THR A 67 -20.76 -21.69 -4.41
C THR A 67 -20.03 -20.50 -3.80
N PHE A 68 -19.38 -19.66 -4.61
CA PHE A 68 -18.70 -18.47 -4.11
C PHE A 68 -19.66 -17.50 -3.39
N CYS A 69 -20.85 -17.29 -3.95
CA CYS A 69 -21.83 -16.37 -3.37
C CYS A 69 -22.41 -16.90 -2.06
N ASN A 70 -22.66 -18.21 -1.96
CA ASN A 70 -23.04 -18.85 -0.70
C ASN A 70 -21.93 -18.74 0.34
N ASP A 71 -20.69 -19.06 -0.03
CA ASP A 71 -19.53 -18.93 0.86
C ASP A 71 -19.37 -17.48 1.35
N LEU A 72 -19.63 -16.49 0.49
CA LEU A 72 -19.57 -15.06 0.85
C LEU A 72 -20.68 -14.65 1.82
N LYS A 73 -21.88 -15.21 1.64
CA LYS A 73 -22.99 -15.01 2.58
C LYS A 73 -22.67 -15.60 3.95
N ASP A 74 -22.21 -16.85 3.98
CA ASP A 74 -21.80 -17.54 5.20
C ASP A 74 -20.65 -16.79 5.90
N PHE A 75 -19.74 -16.19 5.12
CA PHE A 75 -18.67 -15.34 5.63
C PHE A 75 -19.18 -14.10 6.35
N HIS A 76 -20.13 -13.38 5.74
CA HIS A 76 -20.76 -12.22 6.36
C HIS A 76 -21.44 -12.63 7.66
N GLU A 77 -22.27 -13.66 7.63
CA GLU A 77 -23.01 -14.13 8.82
C GLU A 77 -22.06 -14.54 9.96
N LYS A 78 -20.94 -15.21 9.66
CA LYS A 78 -19.99 -15.65 10.69
C LYS A 78 -19.17 -14.52 11.30
N TYR A 79 -18.81 -13.49 10.51
CA TYR A 79 -17.83 -12.48 10.91
C TYR A 79 -18.39 -11.05 10.99
N ASP A 80 -19.70 -10.88 10.97
CA ASP A 80 -20.40 -9.58 11.03
C ASP A 80 -19.96 -8.71 12.22
N ASN A 81 -19.70 -9.35 13.36
CA ASN A 81 -19.25 -8.67 14.58
C ASN A 81 -17.91 -7.93 14.46
N PHE A 82 -17.09 -8.23 13.44
CA PHE A 82 -15.84 -7.51 13.18
C PHE A 82 -16.02 -6.26 12.32
N GLN A 83 -17.22 -6.05 11.76
CA GLN A 83 -17.60 -4.88 10.95
C GLN A 83 -16.58 -4.54 9.85
N LYS A 84 -16.01 -5.57 9.20
CA LYS A 84 -14.99 -5.40 8.15
C LYS A 84 -15.65 -5.12 6.82
N LYS A 85 -15.17 -4.11 6.10
CA LYS A 85 -15.62 -3.91 4.73
C LYS A 85 -15.03 -4.97 3.82
N ILE A 86 -15.86 -5.51 2.94
CA ILE A 86 -15.49 -6.51 1.96
C ILE A 86 -15.21 -5.86 0.62
N TRP A 87 -13.96 -6.00 0.19
CA TRP A 87 -13.49 -5.63 -1.12
C TRP A 87 -13.47 -6.87 -2.01
N ILE A 88 -13.83 -6.68 -3.27
CA ILE A 88 -13.80 -7.71 -4.30
C ILE A 88 -12.75 -7.37 -5.36
N ASP A 89 -11.76 -8.26 -5.49
CA ASP A 89 -10.85 -8.26 -6.64
C ASP A 89 -11.54 -8.93 -7.83
N SER A 90 -11.51 -8.26 -8.97
CA SER A 90 -12.14 -8.71 -10.22
C SER A 90 -11.58 -10.04 -10.73
N GLY A 91 -10.42 -10.47 -10.23
CA GLY A 91 -9.78 -11.72 -10.64
C GLY A 91 -9.04 -11.62 -11.97
N GLY A 92 -8.88 -10.40 -12.53
CA GLY A 92 -8.09 -10.14 -13.73
C GLY A 92 -6.65 -10.66 -13.64
N TYR A 93 -6.09 -10.77 -12.42
CA TYR A 93 -4.79 -11.40 -12.18
C TYR A 93 -4.68 -12.82 -12.74
N HIS A 94 -5.78 -13.59 -12.78
CA HIS A 94 -5.76 -14.96 -13.30
C HIS A 94 -5.62 -15.02 -14.81
N PHE A 95 -6.24 -14.09 -15.52
CA PHE A 95 -5.97 -13.87 -16.93
C PHE A 95 -4.49 -13.48 -17.15
N ILE A 96 -3.96 -12.56 -16.33
CA ILE A 96 -2.53 -12.16 -16.40
C ILE A 96 -1.60 -13.38 -16.25
N THR A 97 -1.90 -14.30 -15.33
CA THR A 97 -1.09 -15.52 -15.13
C THR A 97 -1.30 -16.60 -16.19
N GLY A 98 -2.25 -16.42 -17.12
CA GLY A 98 -2.62 -17.41 -18.13
C GLY A 98 -3.38 -18.60 -17.56
N THR A 99 -4.18 -18.40 -16.51
CA THR A 99 -5.19 -19.39 -16.10
C THR A 99 -6.30 -19.49 -17.15
N TYR A 100 -6.63 -18.35 -17.78
CA TYR A 100 -7.61 -18.24 -18.85
C TYR A 100 -6.95 -17.69 -20.12
N GLY A 101 -7.45 -18.09 -21.29
CA GLY A 101 -6.97 -17.62 -22.59
C GLY A 101 -7.74 -16.41 -23.12
N THR A 102 -7.35 -15.87 -24.28
CA THR A 102 -8.12 -14.78 -24.91
C THR A 102 -9.56 -15.14 -25.23
N ASP A 103 -9.82 -16.40 -25.58
CA ASP A 103 -11.16 -16.89 -25.95
C ASP A 103 -12.13 -16.90 -24.75
N ASP A 104 -11.60 -16.78 -23.54
CA ASP A 104 -12.37 -16.72 -22.31
C ASP A 104 -12.80 -15.30 -21.92
N ILE A 105 -12.23 -14.25 -22.53
CA ILE A 105 -12.44 -12.85 -22.14
C ILE A 105 -13.93 -12.50 -22.06
N GLU A 106 -14.70 -12.83 -23.11
CA GLU A 106 -16.13 -12.51 -23.15
C GLU A 106 -16.90 -13.20 -22.00
N LYS A 107 -16.59 -14.46 -21.71
CA LYS A 107 -17.23 -15.22 -20.64
C LYS A 107 -16.87 -14.66 -19.27
N ILE A 108 -15.61 -14.27 -19.06
CA ILE A 108 -15.16 -13.64 -17.81
C ILE A 108 -15.88 -12.31 -17.61
N ILE A 109 -15.94 -11.46 -18.65
CA ILE A 109 -16.67 -10.19 -18.62
C ILE A 109 -18.13 -10.41 -18.23
N LYS A 110 -18.83 -11.34 -18.88
CA LYS A 110 -20.24 -11.64 -18.55
C LYS A 110 -20.42 -12.09 -17.09
N LYS A 111 -19.55 -12.98 -16.61
CA LYS A 111 -19.62 -13.47 -15.22
C LYS A 111 -19.31 -12.40 -14.19
N TYR A 112 -18.29 -11.58 -14.41
CA TYR A 112 -17.97 -10.46 -13.55
C TYR A 112 -19.15 -9.49 -13.45
N HIS A 113 -19.76 -9.11 -14.57
CA HIS A 113 -20.88 -8.17 -14.57
C HIS A 113 -22.17 -8.77 -14.01
N HIS A 114 -22.41 -10.07 -14.21
CA HIS A 114 -23.48 -10.77 -13.51
C HIS A 114 -23.28 -10.69 -11.98
N PHE A 115 -22.06 -10.95 -11.49
CA PHE A 115 -21.75 -10.79 -10.07
C PHE A 115 -21.94 -9.35 -9.58
N LEU A 116 -21.39 -8.38 -10.32
CA LEU A 116 -21.45 -6.95 -10.02
C LEU A 116 -22.89 -6.45 -9.86
N ILE A 117 -23.83 -6.96 -10.67
CA ILE A 117 -25.23 -6.52 -10.67
C ILE A 117 -26.05 -7.31 -9.64
N GLU A 118 -26.02 -8.63 -9.71
CA GLU A 118 -26.91 -9.48 -8.90
C GLU A 118 -26.51 -9.53 -7.42
N TYR A 119 -25.23 -9.36 -7.11
CA TYR A 119 -24.68 -9.48 -5.74
C TYR A 119 -24.09 -8.16 -5.22
N ARG A 120 -24.55 -7.02 -5.76
CA ARG A 120 -24.05 -5.69 -5.38
C ARG A 120 -24.18 -5.34 -3.90
N ASP A 121 -25.12 -5.98 -3.19
CA ASP A 121 -25.33 -5.77 -1.76
C ASP A 121 -24.40 -6.63 -0.89
N SER A 122 -23.75 -7.64 -1.48
CA SER A 122 -22.86 -8.56 -0.77
C SER A 122 -21.42 -8.04 -0.63
N PHE A 123 -21.11 -6.85 -1.13
CA PHE A 123 -19.79 -6.24 -1.01
C PHE A 123 -19.87 -4.72 -0.80
N ASP A 124 -18.80 -4.17 -0.22
CA ASP A 124 -18.64 -2.73 0.00
C ASP A 124 -17.92 -2.07 -1.19
N PHE A 125 -16.89 -2.74 -1.71
CA PHE A 125 -16.09 -2.22 -2.81
C PHE A 125 -15.72 -3.30 -3.82
N ILE A 126 -15.55 -2.92 -5.08
CA ILE A 126 -15.13 -3.83 -6.14
C ILE A 126 -14.21 -3.12 -7.14
N PHE A 127 -13.14 -3.80 -7.56
CA PHE A 127 -12.25 -3.31 -8.60
C PHE A 127 -12.77 -3.63 -10.00
N SER A 128 -12.47 -2.76 -10.97
CA SER A 128 -12.73 -3.00 -12.38
C SER A 128 -12.08 -4.29 -12.86
N LEU A 129 -12.75 -5.00 -13.77
CA LEU A 129 -12.15 -6.11 -14.49
C LEU A 129 -11.29 -5.61 -15.65
N ASP A 130 -9.98 -5.79 -15.54
CA ASP A 130 -9.00 -5.36 -16.52
C ASP A 130 -8.11 -6.50 -17.07
N PHE A 131 -7.66 -6.32 -18.31
CA PHE A 131 -6.89 -7.30 -19.08
C PHE A 131 -5.59 -6.65 -19.64
N PRO A 132 -4.57 -6.40 -18.81
CA PRO A 132 -3.38 -5.66 -19.24
C PRO A 132 -2.42 -6.47 -20.10
N PHE A 133 -2.34 -7.78 -19.89
CA PHE A 133 -1.53 -8.71 -20.69
C PHE A 133 -1.86 -10.15 -20.28
N ASN A 134 -1.36 -11.13 -21.05
CA ASN A 134 -1.43 -12.55 -20.71
C ASN A 134 -0.03 -13.17 -20.83
N LYS A 135 0.50 -13.75 -19.75
CA LYS A 135 1.84 -14.35 -19.73
C LYS A 135 2.00 -15.55 -20.66
N LYS A 136 0.92 -16.31 -20.89
CA LYS A 136 0.94 -17.51 -21.75
C LYS A 136 0.58 -17.22 -23.20
N GLU A 137 0.04 -16.04 -23.48
CA GLU A 137 -0.32 -15.60 -24.84
C GLU A 137 0.34 -14.25 -25.17
N PRO A 138 1.63 -14.25 -25.56
CA PRO A 138 2.35 -13.02 -25.89
C PRO A 138 1.77 -12.27 -27.09
N SER A 139 1.05 -12.96 -27.99
CA SER A 139 0.35 -12.36 -29.14
C SER A 139 -0.70 -11.34 -28.69
N PHE A 140 -1.51 -11.69 -27.69
CA PHE A 140 -2.47 -10.77 -27.07
C PHE A 140 -1.75 -9.56 -26.45
N SER A 141 -0.69 -9.82 -25.70
CA SER A 141 0.09 -8.77 -25.01
C SER A 141 0.74 -7.76 -25.95
N LYS A 142 0.98 -8.13 -27.22
CA LYS A 142 1.51 -7.25 -28.28
C LYS A 142 0.40 -6.54 -29.07
N ASN A 143 -0.84 -7.04 -29.00
CA ASN A 143 -1.98 -6.51 -29.74
C ASN A 143 -2.64 -5.35 -28.96
N LYS A 144 -2.15 -4.11 -29.17
CA LYS A 144 -2.73 -2.89 -28.56
C LYS A 144 -4.24 -2.76 -28.81
N LYS A 145 -4.71 -3.11 -30.01
CA LYS A 145 -6.14 -3.06 -30.37
C LYS A 145 -6.94 -4.08 -29.56
N GLY A 146 -6.47 -5.33 -29.49
CA GLY A 146 -7.11 -6.38 -28.68
C GLY A 146 -7.17 -6.05 -27.20
N LEU A 147 -6.09 -5.48 -26.64
CA LEU A 147 -6.07 -4.96 -25.27
C LEU A 147 -7.12 -3.86 -25.08
N TYR A 148 -7.15 -2.87 -25.97
CA TYR A 148 -8.12 -1.79 -25.92
C TYR A 148 -9.57 -2.31 -26.04
N ASP A 149 -9.87 -3.16 -27.01
CA ASP A 149 -11.22 -3.66 -27.28
C ASP A 149 -11.76 -4.51 -26.10
N ALA A 150 -10.92 -5.38 -25.52
CA ALA A 150 -11.29 -6.20 -24.36
C ALA A 150 -11.62 -5.33 -23.14
N ASN A 151 -10.74 -4.38 -22.81
CA ASN A 151 -10.95 -3.49 -21.67
C ASN A 151 -12.10 -2.50 -21.92
N LYS A 152 -12.29 -2.02 -23.14
CA LYS A 152 -13.44 -1.18 -23.52
C LYS A 152 -14.76 -1.91 -23.35
N SER A 153 -14.82 -3.17 -23.76
CA SER A 153 -16.01 -4.01 -23.58
C SER A 153 -16.37 -4.17 -22.10
N SER A 154 -15.37 -4.52 -21.28
CA SER A 154 -15.53 -4.63 -19.83
C SER A 154 -16.02 -3.32 -19.20
N LEU A 155 -15.37 -2.19 -19.50
CA LEU A 155 -15.70 -0.89 -18.91
C LEU A 155 -17.06 -0.37 -19.36
N LYS A 156 -17.46 -0.58 -20.61
CA LYS A 156 -18.80 -0.19 -21.08
C LYS A 156 -19.91 -0.88 -20.28
N MET A 157 -19.77 -2.19 -20.05
CA MET A 157 -20.73 -2.92 -19.23
C MET A 157 -20.74 -2.44 -17.78
N SER A 158 -19.60 -2.02 -17.23
CA SER A 158 -19.53 -1.42 -15.89
C SER A 158 -20.20 -0.05 -15.84
N ILE A 159 -20.00 0.80 -16.86
CA ILE A 159 -20.68 2.11 -16.98
C ILE A 159 -22.19 1.91 -17.07
N ASP A 160 -22.65 0.97 -17.91
CA ASP A 160 -24.08 0.66 -18.04
C ASP A 160 -24.67 0.15 -16.73
N ALA A 161 -23.93 -0.68 -15.97
CA ALA A 161 -24.34 -1.15 -14.66
C ALA A 161 -24.45 -0.01 -13.64
N ILE A 162 -23.46 0.89 -13.59
CA ILE A 162 -23.47 2.08 -12.72
C ILE A 162 -24.64 3.02 -13.08
N GLY A 163 -24.92 3.20 -14.38
CA GLY A 163 -26.05 4.02 -14.83
C GLY A 163 -27.42 3.47 -14.41
N LYS A 164 -27.55 2.14 -14.28
CA LYS A 164 -28.78 1.46 -13.84
C LYS A 164 -28.87 1.32 -12.31
N HIS A 165 -27.73 1.23 -11.64
CA HIS A 165 -27.60 1.01 -10.20
C HIS A 165 -26.60 2.04 -9.64
N THR A 166 -27.09 3.25 -9.39
CA THR A 166 -26.23 4.40 -9.06
C THR A 166 -25.39 4.21 -7.80
N GLU A 167 -25.85 3.36 -6.87
CA GLU A 167 -25.10 2.97 -5.67
C GLU A 167 -23.76 2.30 -6.00
N LEU A 168 -23.62 1.67 -7.17
CA LEU A 168 -22.37 1.07 -7.62
C LEU A 168 -21.28 2.12 -7.87
N SER A 169 -21.63 3.37 -8.19
CA SER A 169 -20.62 4.43 -8.38
C SER A 169 -19.77 4.64 -7.12
N ASP A 170 -20.36 4.50 -5.94
CA ASP A 170 -19.67 4.63 -4.66
C ASP A 170 -18.83 3.41 -4.29
N LYS A 171 -19.16 2.23 -4.84
CA LYS A 171 -18.50 0.95 -4.58
C LYS A 171 -17.38 0.63 -5.59
N TYR A 172 -17.51 1.13 -6.81
CA TYR A 172 -16.64 0.73 -7.93
C TYR A 172 -15.33 1.51 -7.95
N TYR A 173 -14.22 0.79 -8.15
CA TYR A 173 -12.88 1.34 -8.31
C TYR A 173 -12.32 1.04 -9.70
N PHE A 174 -11.98 2.08 -10.46
CA PHE A 174 -11.26 1.91 -11.72
C PHE A 174 -9.77 1.66 -11.51
N VAL A 175 -9.26 0.55 -12.02
CA VAL A 175 -7.85 0.19 -11.94
C VAL A 175 -7.07 0.82 -13.09
N VAL A 176 -6.16 1.74 -12.75
CA VAL A 176 -5.21 2.35 -13.68
C VAL A 176 -3.95 1.47 -13.76
N GLN A 177 -3.70 0.86 -14.92
CA GLN A 177 -2.46 0.14 -15.20
C GLN A 177 -1.48 1.06 -15.94
N PHE A 178 -0.26 1.19 -15.42
CA PHE A 178 0.67 2.21 -15.91
C PHE A 178 2.10 1.71 -16.18
N LEU A 179 2.51 0.57 -15.63
CA LEU A 179 3.94 0.22 -15.54
C LEU A 179 4.61 -0.21 -16.85
N LYS A 180 3.84 -0.52 -17.89
CA LYS A 180 4.40 -0.74 -19.23
C LYS A 180 3.91 0.39 -20.12
N ASP A 181 4.82 1.08 -20.78
CA ASP A 181 4.55 2.23 -21.66
C ASP A 181 3.36 1.98 -22.61
N LYS A 182 3.41 0.87 -23.36
CA LYS A 182 2.32 0.47 -24.28
C LYS A 182 0.97 0.18 -23.61
N GLN A 183 0.94 -0.09 -22.30
CA GLN A 183 -0.29 -0.29 -21.54
C GLN A 183 -0.87 1.05 -21.11
N TYR A 184 -0.05 1.97 -20.58
CA TYR A 184 -0.58 3.26 -20.12
C TYR A 184 -1.31 4.04 -21.23
N ASP A 185 -0.78 3.98 -22.46
CA ASP A 185 -1.46 4.47 -23.68
C ASP A 185 -2.91 3.99 -23.84
N VAL A 186 -3.12 2.69 -23.63
CA VAL A 186 -4.44 2.06 -23.76
C VAL A 186 -5.37 2.58 -22.67
N TRP A 187 -4.89 2.71 -21.44
CA TRP A 187 -5.68 3.21 -20.31
C TRP A 187 -6.06 4.67 -20.48
N ARG A 188 -5.11 5.53 -20.88
CA ARG A 188 -5.38 6.92 -21.22
C ARG A 188 -6.45 7.05 -22.31
N LYS A 189 -6.31 6.25 -23.38
CA LYS A 189 -7.28 6.23 -24.47
C LYS A 189 -8.66 5.78 -23.99
N LEU A 190 -8.75 4.75 -23.14
CA LEU A 190 -10.02 4.30 -22.56
C LEU A 190 -10.66 5.36 -21.67
N TYR A 191 -9.85 6.02 -20.84
CA TYR A 191 -10.30 7.07 -19.93
C TYR A 191 -10.98 8.22 -20.70
N LYS A 192 -10.34 8.66 -21.79
CA LYS A 192 -10.87 9.71 -22.68
C LYS A 192 -12.05 9.24 -23.52
N ASP A 193 -11.93 8.10 -24.20
CA ASP A 193 -12.95 7.62 -25.15
C ASP A 193 -14.26 7.20 -24.45
N LEU A 194 -14.21 6.86 -23.16
CA LEU A 194 -15.37 6.49 -22.35
C LEU A 194 -15.78 7.56 -21.33
N ASP A 195 -15.10 8.72 -21.33
CA ASP A 195 -15.39 9.83 -20.41
C ASP A 195 -15.45 9.39 -18.94
N LEU A 196 -14.50 8.53 -18.54
CA LEU A 196 -14.55 7.83 -17.25
C LEU A 196 -14.53 8.78 -16.06
N GLY A 197 -13.96 9.97 -16.21
CA GLY A 197 -13.91 10.98 -15.16
C GLY A 197 -15.28 11.41 -14.65
N ARG A 198 -16.33 11.33 -15.49
CA ARG A 198 -17.70 11.70 -15.11
C ARG A 198 -18.49 10.59 -14.44
N VAL A 199 -18.07 9.34 -14.64
CA VAL A 199 -18.80 8.15 -14.16
C VAL A 199 -18.13 7.55 -12.93
N ILE A 200 -16.80 7.62 -12.87
CA ILE A 200 -15.99 6.87 -11.91
C ILE A 200 -15.49 7.81 -10.82
N LYS A 201 -15.99 7.54 -9.61
CA LYS A 201 -15.62 8.26 -8.40
C LYS A 201 -14.30 7.80 -7.80
N ASN A 202 -14.09 6.48 -7.70
CA ASN A 202 -12.95 5.90 -7.00
C ASN A 202 -11.92 5.29 -7.96
N ARG A 203 -10.63 5.41 -7.62
CA ARG A 203 -9.52 4.95 -8.46
C ARG A 203 -8.62 3.99 -7.69
N ALA A 204 -8.02 3.04 -8.41
CA ALA A 204 -7.02 2.13 -7.90
C ALA A 204 -5.81 2.12 -8.83
N ILE A 205 -4.61 1.90 -8.29
CA ILE A 205 -3.36 1.85 -9.06
C ILE A 205 -2.86 0.41 -9.11
N GLY A 206 -2.77 -0.14 -10.32
CA GLY A 206 -2.32 -1.50 -10.59
C GLY A 206 -0.84 -1.62 -11.00
N GLY A 207 -0.39 -2.86 -11.17
CA GLY A 207 0.91 -3.19 -11.79
C GLY A 207 2.09 -3.40 -10.83
N LEU A 208 1.96 -3.04 -9.54
CA LEU A 208 3.08 -2.99 -8.60
C LEU A 208 3.72 -4.35 -8.28
N VAL A 209 2.90 -5.41 -8.20
CA VAL A 209 3.32 -6.76 -7.75
C VAL A 209 4.47 -7.34 -8.59
N GLY A 210 4.45 -7.14 -9.90
CA GLY A 210 5.46 -7.68 -10.81
C GLY A 210 6.79 -6.93 -10.72
N VAL A 211 6.71 -5.60 -10.63
CA VAL A 211 7.86 -4.70 -10.69
C VAL A 211 8.73 -4.80 -9.46
N ARG A 212 8.11 -4.78 -8.28
CA ARG A 212 8.86 -4.75 -7.02
C ARG A 212 9.68 -6.03 -6.79
N LYS A 213 9.30 -7.16 -7.38
CA LYS A 213 10.13 -8.39 -7.39
C LYS A 213 11.51 -8.20 -8.01
N VAL A 214 11.63 -7.29 -8.97
CA VAL A 214 12.85 -7.04 -9.75
C VAL A 214 13.55 -5.76 -9.29
N LYS A 215 12.81 -4.67 -9.02
CA LYS A 215 13.35 -3.36 -8.65
C LYS A 215 12.95 -2.99 -7.20
N ARG A 216 13.72 -3.47 -6.21
CA ARG A 216 13.44 -3.25 -4.77
C ARG A 216 13.90 -1.88 -4.26
N SER A 217 14.99 -1.33 -4.76
CA SER A 217 15.61 -0.09 -4.22
C SER A 217 15.35 1.16 -5.05
N VAL A 218 14.38 1.08 -5.97
CA VAL A 218 13.96 2.23 -6.81
C VAL A 218 12.79 2.96 -6.15
N PRO A 219 12.54 4.23 -6.52
CA PRO A 219 11.37 4.96 -6.06
C PRO A 219 10.06 4.19 -6.27
N SER A 220 9.06 4.50 -5.47
CA SER A 220 7.68 4.04 -5.61
C SER A 220 7.13 4.45 -6.97
N PRO A 221 6.86 3.49 -7.88
CA PRO A 221 6.52 3.84 -9.25
C PRO A 221 5.14 4.49 -9.38
N PHE A 222 4.27 4.35 -8.39
CA PHE A 222 2.92 4.88 -8.42
C PHE A 222 2.83 6.40 -8.15
N ILE A 223 3.91 7.06 -7.71
CA ILE A 223 3.87 8.48 -7.31
C ILE A 223 3.26 9.36 -8.42
N PRO A 224 3.72 9.31 -9.69
CA PRO A 224 3.18 10.21 -10.71
C PRO A 224 1.71 9.86 -11.07
N VAL A 225 1.33 8.58 -10.97
CA VAL A 225 -0.03 8.13 -11.26
C VAL A 225 -1.01 8.55 -10.17
N ALA A 226 -0.57 8.61 -8.92
CA ALA A 226 -1.37 9.14 -7.82
C ALA A 226 -1.72 10.63 -8.06
N TYR A 227 -0.76 11.42 -8.54
CA TYR A 227 -1.01 12.80 -8.96
C TYR A 227 -1.97 12.90 -10.15
N ARG A 228 -1.86 12.01 -11.13
CA ARG A 228 -2.84 11.95 -12.22
C ARG A 228 -4.25 11.64 -11.71
N CYS A 229 -4.38 10.67 -10.80
CA CYS A 229 -5.67 10.34 -10.17
C CYS A 229 -6.26 11.52 -9.37
N LEU A 230 -5.39 12.33 -8.75
CA LEU A 230 -5.80 13.56 -8.07
C LEU A 230 -6.33 14.61 -9.06
N VAL A 231 -5.63 14.85 -10.17
CA VAL A 231 -6.07 15.78 -11.20
C VAL A 231 -7.41 15.33 -11.80
N ASP A 232 -7.52 14.05 -12.12
CA ASP A 232 -8.75 13.44 -12.60
C ASP A 232 -9.92 13.64 -11.64
N PHE A 233 -9.69 13.54 -10.33
CA PHE A 233 -10.70 13.80 -9.30
C PHE A 233 -11.10 15.28 -9.26
N ILE A 234 -10.12 16.19 -9.29
CA ILE A 234 -10.37 17.64 -9.23
C ILE A 234 -11.15 18.12 -10.46
N ASN A 235 -10.86 17.55 -11.63
CA ASN A 235 -11.49 17.92 -12.90
C ASN A 235 -12.88 17.28 -13.08
N ALA A 236 -13.23 16.25 -12.30
CA ALA A 236 -14.54 15.61 -12.36
C ALA A 236 -15.63 16.49 -11.72
N GLN A 237 -16.27 17.33 -12.55
CA GLN A 237 -17.27 18.30 -12.10
C GLN A 237 -18.45 17.66 -11.37
N GLU A 238 -18.86 16.47 -11.82
CA GLU A 238 -19.96 15.68 -11.25
C GLU A 238 -19.71 15.27 -9.79
N PHE A 239 -18.46 15.18 -9.37
CA PHE A 239 -18.07 14.77 -8.03
C PHE A 239 -17.59 15.93 -7.15
N GLN A 240 -17.80 17.18 -7.54
CA GLN A 240 -17.45 18.33 -6.70
C GLN A 240 -18.20 18.36 -5.36
N ASN A 241 -19.36 17.72 -5.30
CA ASN A 241 -20.10 17.49 -4.05
C ASN A 241 -19.59 16.27 -3.26
N SER A 242 -18.76 15.43 -3.87
CA SER A 242 -18.10 14.32 -3.17
C SER A 242 -17.10 14.91 -2.18
N LYS A 243 -17.43 14.80 -0.89
CA LYS A 243 -16.53 15.19 0.20
C LYS A 243 -15.40 14.18 0.43
N THR A 244 -15.15 13.26 -0.50
CA THR A 244 -14.13 12.21 -0.34
C THR A 244 -13.38 11.95 -1.64
N PHE A 245 -12.05 11.95 -1.58
CA PHE A 245 -11.15 11.46 -2.61
C PHE A 245 -10.59 10.10 -2.18
N LYS A 246 -10.95 9.03 -2.89
CA LYS A 246 -10.49 7.67 -2.56
C LYS A 246 -9.50 7.13 -3.59
N LEU A 247 -8.38 6.61 -3.09
CA LEU A 247 -7.36 5.95 -3.91
C LEU A 247 -6.91 4.64 -3.28
N HIS A 248 -6.87 3.57 -4.06
CA HIS A 248 -6.36 2.27 -3.62
C HIS A 248 -5.05 1.90 -4.31
N PHE A 249 -4.09 1.33 -3.58
CA PHE A 249 -2.80 0.89 -4.11
C PHE A 249 -2.73 -0.64 -4.12
N LEU A 250 -2.77 -1.24 -5.32
CA LEU A 250 -2.87 -2.70 -5.45
C LEU A 250 -1.55 -3.42 -5.23
N GLY A 251 -1.55 -4.41 -4.34
CA GLY A 251 -0.47 -5.38 -4.17
C GLY A 251 0.81 -4.79 -3.57
N VAL A 252 0.67 -3.93 -2.57
CA VAL A 252 1.78 -3.29 -1.86
C VAL A 252 2.43 -4.28 -0.89
N TYR A 253 3.76 -4.36 -0.92
CA TYR A 253 4.48 -5.27 -0.01
C TYR A 253 5.72 -4.66 0.65
N LEU A 254 6.30 -3.59 0.09
CA LEU A 254 7.48 -2.93 0.68
C LEU A 254 7.05 -1.87 1.69
N LEU A 255 7.87 -1.67 2.71
CA LEU A 255 7.66 -0.62 3.71
C LEU A 255 7.84 0.79 3.10
N GLN A 256 8.77 0.96 2.16
CA GLN A 256 8.96 2.23 1.44
C GLN A 256 7.74 2.64 0.60
N ASP A 257 6.97 1.67 0.07
CA ASP A 257 5.75 1.94 -0.68
C ASP A 257 4.67 2.47 0.28
N ARG A 258 4.52 1.88 1.47
CA ARG A 258 3.57 2.34 2.49
C ARG A 258 3.91 3.70 3.05
N PHE A 259 5.20 3.95 3.28
CA PHE A 259 5.70 5.28 3.63
C PHE A 259 5.27 6.31 2.59
N GLU A 260 5.47 6.00 1.30
CA GLU A 260 5.11 6.93 0.24
C GLU A 260 3.59 7.16 0.13
N ILE A 261 2.77 6.13 0.31
CA ILE A 261 1.31 6.30 0.32
C ILE A 261 0.89 7.26 1.44
N LEU A 262 1.45 7.11 2.64
CA LEU A 262 1.19 8.02 3.76
C LEU A 262 1.65 9.45 3.48
N LEU A 263 2.82 9.61 2.85
CA LEU A 263 3.33 10.92 2.47
C LEU A 263 2.41 11.61 1.44
N LEU A 264 1.99 10.88 0.40
CA LEU A 264 1.03 11.37 -0.58
C LEU A 264 -0.33 11.69 0.04
N GLU A 265 -0.81 10.87 0.98
CA GLU A 265 -2.08 11.12 1.68
C GLU A 265 -2.01 12.45 2.45
N SER A 266 -0.93 12.66 3.21
CA SER A 266 -0.70 13.90 3.96
C SER A 266 -0.61 15.10 3.02
N LEU A 267 0.15 14.97 1.93
CA LEU A 267 0.35 16.02 0.95
C LEU A 267 -0.95 16.40 0.21
N PHE A 268 -1.78 15.42 -0.14
CA PHE A 268 -3.02 15.67 -0.86
C PHE A 268 -4.09 16.31 0.02
N LYS A 269 -4.09 16.02 1.33
CA LYS A 269 -4.93 16.76 2.30
C LYS A 269 -4.60 18.26 2.29
N THR A 270 -3.34 18.64 2.08
CA THR A 270 -2.92 20.04 1.96
C THR A 270 -3.44 20.72 0.68
N TYR A 271 -3.72 19.95 -0.37
CA TYR A 271 -4.29 20.45 -1.64
C TYR A 271 -5.81 20.48 -1.65
N LEU A 272 -6.46 19.58 -0.91
CA LEU A 272 -7.91 19.38 -0.91
C LEU A 272 -8.52 19.65 0.47
N PRO A 273 -8.47 20.90 0.96
CA PRO A 273 -9.06 21.24 2.26
C PRO A 273 -10.57 20.94 2.26
N GLY A 274 -10.98 20.23 3.32
CA GLY A 274 -12.37 19.79 3.53
C GLY A 274 -12.88 18.70 2.60
N ILE A 275 -12.02 18.13 1.75
CA ILE A 275 -12.22 16.81 1.18
C ILE A 275 -11.49 15.79 2.06
N GLU A 276 -12.20 14.73 2.42
CA GLU A 276 -11.60 13.57 3.05
C GLU A 276 -10.75 12.81 2.03
N VAL A 277 -9.43 12.85 2.19
CA VAL A 277 -8.50 12.00 1.44
C VAL A 277 -8.41 10.65 2.14
N PHE A 278 -8.80 9.59 1.43
CA PHE A 278 -8.91 8.23 1.95
C PHE A 278 -8.09 7.25 1.11
N PHE A 279 -6.89 6.92 1.60
CA PHE A 279 -6.01 5.99 0.92
C PHE A 279 -6.08 4.61 1.52
N THR A 280 -5.97 3.60 0.68
CA THR A 280 -5.98 2.19 1.10
C THR A 280 -4.98 1.40 0.29
N TYR A 281 -4.49 0.30 0.83
CA TYR A 281 -3.64 -0.61 0.07
C TYR A 281 -3.95 -2.05 0.45
N ASP A 282 -3.72 -2.99 -0.48
CA ASP A 282 -3.83 -4.40 -0.18
C ASP A 282 -2.47 -5.10 -0.09
N SER A 283 -2.41 -6.14 0.75
CA SER A 283 -1.27 -7.03 0.80
C SER A 283 -1.66 -8.45 1.17
N SER A 284 -1.18 -9.42 0.38
CA SER A 284 -1.21 -10.84 0.78
C SER A 284 0.02 -11.25 1.60
N ALA A 285 0.98 -10.35 1.80
CA ALA A 285 2.25 -10.66 2.44
C ALA A 285 2.10 -10.83 3.96
N TYR A 286 1.19 -10.10 4.61
CA TYR A 286 1.01 -10.13 6.05
C TYR A 286 0.62 -11.53 6.55
N VAL A 287 -0.51 -12.08 6.06
CA VAL A 287 -0.95 -13.43 6.44
C VAL A 287 0.11 -14.48 6.11
N LYS A 288 0.79 -14.39 4.96
CA LYS A 288 1.85 -15.33 4.60
C LYS A 288 3.08 -15.22 5.51
N LYS A 289 3.45 -14.01 5.94
CA LYS A 289 4.57 -13.78 6.87
C LYS A 289 4.21 -14.21 8.28
N ALA A 290 3.01 -13.88 8.77
CA ALA A 290 2.48 -14.38 10.04
C ALA A 290 2.47 -15.93 10.06
N MET A 291 1.94 -16.55 9.01
CA MET A 291 1.92 -18.01 8.90
C MET A 291 3.31 -18.66 8.78
N LYS A 292 4.29 -18.01 8.12
CA LYS A 292 5.62 -18.58 7.84
C LYS A 292 6.70 -18.23 8.86
N GLY A 293 6.52 -17.15 9.63
CA GLY A 293 7.58 -16.55 10.43
C GLY A 293 7.22 -16.28 11.88
N HIS A 294 5.99 -16.56 12.34
CA HIS A 294 5.56 -16.33 13.73
C HIS A 294 6.58 -16.80 14.78
N LEU A 295 7.42 -17.78 14.44
CA LEU A 295 8.45 -18.37 15.27
C LEU A 295 9.67 -17.50 15.65
N THR A 296 9.92 -16.33 15.06
CA THR A 296 11.15 -15.54 15.36
C THR A 296 10.95 -14.08 15.77
N LEU A 297 9.72 -13.57 15.79
CA LEU A 297 9.41 -12.14 15.71
C LEU A 297 8.96 -11.54 17.09
N PRO A 298 9.30 -10.30 17.51
CA PRO A 298 8.95 -9.61 18.73
C PRO A 298 7.57 -8.99 18.56
N ALA A 299 6.97 -8.80 19.72
CA ALA A 299 5.66 -8.24 19.87
C ALA A 299 5.75 -6.79 20.38
N PHE A 300 4.77 -6.00 19.96
CA PHE A 300 4.51 -4.67 20.51
C PHE A 300 3.08 -4.69 21.03
N MET A 301 2.86 -4.14 22.23
CA MET A 301 1.53 -4.10 22.85
C MET A 301 0.98 -2.67 22.84
N PRO A 302 -0.30 -2.46 22.51
CA PRO A 302 -0.94 -1.17 22.74
C PRO A 302 -0.81 -0.78 24.22
N ASN A 303 -0.48 0.49 24.49
CA ASN A 303 -0.48 1.09 25.81
C ASN A 303 -1.68 2.07 25.90
N ASN A 304 -2.21 2.24 27.11
CA ASN A 304 -3.39 3.05 27.43
C ASN A 304 -3.31 4.52 26.98
N SER A 305 -2.13 5.00 26.59
CA SER A 305 -1.86 6.38 26.18
C SER A 305 -1.75 6.59 24.65
N PHE A 306 -2.40 5.76 23.82
CA PHE A 306 -2.25 5.77 22.35
C PHE A 306 -0.83 5.47 21.85
N GLY A 307 -0.03 4.77 22.66
CA GLY A 307 1.33 4.35 22.32
C GLY A 307 1.44 2.84 22.14
N TYR A 308 2.56 2.37 21.61
CA TYR A 308 2.92 0.95 21.62
C TYR A 308 4.08 0.74 22.59
N LYS A 309 3.98 -0.25 23.48
CA LYS A 309 5.10 -0.72 24.31
C LYS A 309 5.89 -1.75 23.50
N TYR A 310 7.15 -1.42 23.22
CA TYR A 310 8.12 -2.40 22.74
C TYR A 310 8.48 -3.35 23.89
N ILE A 311 8.52 -4.64 23.60
CA ILE A 311 8.97 -5.66 24.54
C ILE A 311 10.51 -5.68 24.48
N GLN A 312 11.15 -5.01 25.43
CA GLN A 312 12.60 -4.77 25.43
C GLN A 312 13.40 -5.98 25.91
N ARG A 313 12.82 -6.79 26.79
CA ARG A 313 13.43 -7.99 27.37
C ARG A 313 12.51 -9.18 27.16
N PHE A 314 13.11 -10.36 27.03
CA PHE A 314 12.37 -11.61 26.99
C PHE A 314 11.44 -11.77 28.21
N ASP A 315 11.85 -11.21 29.35
CA ASP A 315 11.13 -11.21 30.63
C ASP A 315 9.98 -10.18 30.70
N ASP A 316 9.86 -9.27 29.72
CA ASP A 316 8.70 -8.36 29.60
C ASP A 316 7.47 -9.08 28.99
N ILE A 317 7.68 -10.27 28.41
CA ILE A 317 6.66 -11.26 28.11
C ILE A 317 6.61 -12.14 29.35
N ASN A 318 5.42 -12.38 29.88
CA ASN A 318 5.25 -12.93 31.22
C ASN A 318 5.74 -14.40 31.27
N VAL A 319 7.04 -14.63 31.49
CA VAL A 319 7.61 -15.98 31.50
C VAL A 319 7.62 -16.60 32.90
N ASN A 320 7.57 -15.84 34.02
CA ASN A 320 7.51 -16.44 35.38
C ASN A 320 7.37 -15.43 36.55
N THR A 321 6.40 -14.50 36.59
CA THR A 321 6.19 -13.66 37.81
C THR A 321 4.75 -13.16 37.98
N ASP A 322 4.08 -13.65 39.03
CA ASP A 322 3.08 -13.03 39.94
C ASP A 322 2.08 -11.95 39.46
N VAL A 323 1.84 -11.81 38.16
CA VAL A 323 0.68 -11.08 37.63
C VAL A 323 -0.33 -12.14 37.24
N GLU A 324 -1.49 -12.16 37.90
CA GLU A 324 -2.63 -12.99 37.50
C GLU A 324 -2.93 -12.72 36.02
N ILE A 325 -2.51 -13.64 35.16
CA ILE A 325 -2.95 -13.69 33.78
C ILE A 325 -4.42 -14.06 33.89
N SER A 326 -5.31 -13.17 33.47
CA SER A 326 -6.74 -13.49 33.43
C SER A 326 -6.94 -14.76 32.60
N ASP A 327 -7.73 -15.71 33.10
CA ASP A 327 -8.10 -16.93 32.37
C ASP A 327 -8.60 -16.56 30.96
N GLY A 328 -7.79 -16.85 29.94
CA GLY A 328 -8.07 -16.51 28.54
C GLY A 328 -6.87 -16.15 27.66
N ASP A 329 -5.71 -15.82 28.24
CA ASP A 329 -4.52 -15.33 27.49
C ASP A 329 -3.38 -16.37 27.36
N GLU A 330 -3.70 -17.63 27.01
CA GLU A 330 -2.72 -18.70 26.78
C GLU A 330 -1.72 -18.43 25.63
N PHE A 331 -1.99 -17.43 24.78
CA PHE A 331 -1.13 -17.03 23.65
C PHE A 331 0.14 -16.28 24.07
N LEU A 332 0.33 -15.97 25.35
CA LEU A 332 1.50 -15.23 25.86
C LEU A 332 2.64 -16.13 26.37
N ASP A 333 2.45 -17.45 26.44
CA ASP A 333 3.47 -18.40 26.89
C ASP A 333 4.34 -18.88 25.71
N LEU A 334 5.46 -18.20 25.47
CA LEU A 334 6.35 -18.49 24.35
C LEU A 334 7.03 -19.86 24.42
N ASN A 335 7.17 -20.46 25.60
CA ASN A 335 7.77 -21.80 25.75
C ASN A 335 6.83 -22.90 25.24
N LYS A 336 5.52 -22.60 25.12
CA LYS A 336 4.54 -23.49 24.47
C LYS A 336 4.50 -23.30 22.95
N ILE A 337 5.12 -22.24 22.42
CA ILE A 337 5.01 -21.83 21.01
C ILE A 337 6.35 -22.03 20.25
N TYR A 338 7.51 -21.91 20.92
CA TYR A 338 8.84 -21.89 20.28
C TYR A 338 9.80 -22.95 20.83
N ASP A 339 10.77 -23.35 19.98
CA ASP A 339 11.88 -24.25 20.34
C ASP A 339 13.03 -23.47 21.02
N ASP A 340 13.67 -24.08 22.02
CA ASP A 340 14.74 -23.49 22.84
C ASP A 340 15.90 -22.90 22.02
N LYS A 341 16.24 -23.47 20.86
CA LYS A 341 17.33 -22.96 20.02
C LYS A 341 17.02 -21.59 19.42
N VAL A 342 15.75 -21.33 19.10
CA VAL A 342 15.29 -20.06 18.55
C VAL A 342 15.31 -18.98 19.64
N LEU A 343 14.89 -19.34 20.85
CA LEU A 343 14.91 -18.47 22.02
C LEU A 343 16.34 -18.04 22.41
N HIS A 344 17.30 -18.97 22.33
CA HIS A 344 18.70 -18.69 22.63
C HIS A 344 19.35 -17.72 21.63
N LEU A 345 19.03 -17.84 20.34
CA LEU A 345 19.55 -16.94 19.29
C LEU A 345 18.98 -15.52 19.43
N ALA A 346 17.70 -15.39 19.80
CA ALA A 346 17.08 -14.09 20.05
C ALA A 346 17.74 -13.37 21.24
N ARG A 347 18.08 -14.09 22.31
CA ARG A 347 18.78 -13.54 23.50
C ARG A 347 20.17 -13.00 23.18
N SER A 348 21.01 -13.75 22.48
CA SER A 348 22.40 -13.32 22.18
C SER A 348 22.48 -12.10 21.26
N VAL A 349 21.45 -11.89 20.44
CA VAL A 349 21.28 -10.73 19.55
C VAL A 349 20.88 -9.46 20.32
N LEU A 350 20.01 -9.59 21.32
CA LEU A 350 19.56 -8.49 22.17
C LEU A 350 20.65 -7.95 23.09
N GLU A 351 21.71 -8.75 23.32
CA GLU A 351 22.86 -8.40 24.18
C GLU A 351 23.92 -7.53 23.46
N MET A 352 23.78 -7.21 22.17
CA MET A 352 24.68 -6.27 21.46
C MET A 352 24.32 -4.79 21.73
N SER A 353 25.31 -3.96 22.11
CA SER A 353 25.06 -2.55 22.46
C SER A 353 24.53 -1.70 21.28
N PHE A 354 23.53 -0.87 21.57
CA PHE A 354 22.84 0.01 20.61
C PHE A 354 23.77 1.04 19.92
N GLU A 355 24.71 1.63 20.67
CA GLU A 355 25.69 2.61 20.19
C GLU A 355 26.52 2.12 18.98
N LYS A 356 26.94 0.85 19.01
CA LYS A 356 27.72 0.25 17.91
C LYS A 356 26.89 0.11 16.63
N ARG A 357 25.57 -0.08 16.76
CA ARG A 357 24.63 -0.22 15.63
C ARG A 357 24.41 1.14 14.94
N ASN A 358 24.06 2.17 15.71
CA ASN A 358 23.80 3.52 15.19
C ASN A 358 25.04 4.15 14.52
N LYS A 359 26.22 3.99 15.14
CA LYS A 359 27.47 4.54 14.60
C LYS A 359 27.82 3.96 13.22
N LYS A 360 27.52 2.68 13.00
CA LYS A 360 27.76 2.00 11.71
C LYS A 360 26.78 2.46 10.64
N LEU A 361 25.47 2.47 10.94
CA LEU A 361 24.44 2.93 10.00
C LEU A 361 24.71 4.37 9.52
N LYS A 362 25.15 5.25 10.44
CA LYS A 362 25.58 6.62 10.13
C LYS A 362 26.75 6.66 9.14
N LYS A 363 27.81 5.90 9.40
CA LYS A 363 29.01 5.83 8.54
C LYS A 363 28.62 5.39 7.12
N ASP A 364 27.78 4.37 7.02
CA ASP A 364 27.37 3.80 5.72
C ASP A 364 26.46 4.77 4.94
N LEU A 365 25.57 5.50 5.63
CA LEU A 365 24.70 6.50 5.02
C LEU A 365 25.49 7.70 4.48
N VAL A 366 26.44 8.22 5.25
CA VAL A 366 27.36 9.30 4.81
C VAL A 366 28.16 8.85 3.59
N GLY A 367 28.67 7.61 3.58
CA GLY A 367 29.38 7.04 2.44
C GLY A 367 28.53 6.98 1.16
N LYS A 368 27.24 6.64 1.25
CA LYS A 368 26.32 6.66 0.09
C LYS A 368 26.06 8.08 -0.43
N ILE A 369 25.86 9.05 0.46
CA ILE A 369 25.62 10.47 0.11
C ILE A 369 26.85 11.07 -0.57
N ASP A 370 28.04 10.84 -0.02
CA ASP A 370 29.28 11.34 -0.60
C ASP A 370 29.54 10.77 -2.00
N LYS A 371 29.24 9.49 -2.20
CA LYS A 371 29.32 8.84 -3.52
C LYS A 371 28.40 9.48 -4.56
N GLU A 372 27.15 9.77 -4.20
CA GLU A 372 26.19 10.45 -5.08
C GLU A 372 26.68 11.86 -5.47
N ASN A 373 27.32 12.56 -4.53
CA ASN A 373 27.88 13.89 -4.74
C ASN A 373 29.27 13.90 -5.42
N GLY A 374 29.72 12.77 -5.97
CA GLY A 374 31.01 12.68 -6.66
C GLY A 374 32.24 12.78 -5.74
N LYS A 375 32.06 12.66 -4.42
CA LYS A 375 33.17 12.65 -3.45
C LYS A 375 33.71 11.23 -3.29
N LYS A 376 34.99 11.13 -2.92
CA LYS A 376 35.67 9.85 -2.70
C LYS A 376 35.02 9.13 -1.52
N SER A 377 34.24 8.08 -1.79
CA SER A 377 33.53 7.33 -0.75
C SER A 377 34.51 6.60 0.16
N ILE A 378 34.21 6.54 1.46
CA ILE A 378 34.89 5.66 2.42
C ILE A 378 34.67 4.21 1.96
N ALA A 379 35.69 3.35 2.13
CA ALA A 379 35.60 1.93 1.77
C ALA A 379 34.38 1.27 2.43
N ASP A 380 33.60 0.56 1.60
CA ASP A 380 32.42 -0.20 1.99
C ASP A 380 32.86 -1.42 2.81
N GLU A 381 32.80 -1.28 4.13
CA GLU A 381 32.95 -2.39 5.08
C GLU A 381 31.55 -2.88 5.49
N SER A 382 30.77 -3.36 4.51
CA SER A 382 29.48 -3.98 4.73
C SER A 382 29.61 -5.31 5.51
N GLY A 383 29.78 -5.20 6.83
CA GLY A 383 29.44 -6.31 7.72
C GLY A 383 27.92 -6.50 7.70
N ARG A 384 27.45 -7.73 7.45
CA ARG A 384 26.03 -8.09 7.37
C ARG A 384 25.27 -7.70 8.65
N ILE A 385 24.34 -6.76 8.53
CA ILE A 385 23.34 -6.42 9.57
C ILE A 385 22.05 -7.26 9.33
N ASP A 386 22.05 -8.10 8.30
CA ASP A 386 20.96 -8.99 7.87
C ASP A 386 20.55 -10.02 8.95
N ILE A 387 21.33 -10.15 10.03
CA ILE A 387 21.11 -11.07 11.17
C ILE A 387 19.97 -10.58 12.08
N PHE A 388 19.54 -9.31 11.96
CA PHE A 388 18.53 -8.70 12.84
C PHE A 388 17.12 -8.61 12.24
N GLN A 389 16.92 -9.09 11.01
CA GLN A 389 15.59 -9.28 10.42
C GLN A 389 14.62 -10.17 11.20
N PRO A 390 15.04 -11.15 12.04
CA PRO A 390 14.09 -12.09 12.61
C PRO A 390 13.17 -11.46 13.62
N LEU A 391 13.49 -10.27 14.15
CA LEU A 391 12.65 -9.64 15.14
C LEU A 391 11.41 -8.95 14.48
N ASN A 392 10.97 -7.73 14.67
CA ASN A 392 9.61 -7.16 14.34
C ASN A 392 8.40 -7.98 13.71
N ILE A 393 7.35 -8.38 14.47
CA ILE A 393 5.93 -8.27 13.98
C ILE A 393 5.27 -7.09 14.67
N LEU A 394 5.42 -5.94 14.04
CA LEU A 394 4.36 -4.96 14.05
C LEU A 394 3.31 -5.44 13.06
N SER A 395 2.02 -5.40 13.43
CA SER A 395 0.98 -5.50 12.41
C SER A 395 1.26 -4.44 11.34
N ASN A 396 0.87 -4.71 10.10
CA ASN A 396 0.98 -3.71 9.04
C ASN A 396 0.44 -2.35 9.50
N LYS A 397 -0.73 -2.35 10.16
CA LYS A 397 -1.33 -1.20 10.81
C LYS A 397 -0.40 -0.48 11.80
N CYS A 398 0.23 -1.21 12.71
CA CYS A 398 1.19 -0.61 13.67
C CYS A 398 2.39 0.03 12.96
N GLN A 399 2.93 -0.62 11.91
CA GLN A 399 4.01 -0.03 11.11
C GLN A 399 3.54 1.27 10.45
N ASP A 400 2.34 1.25 9.88
CA ASP A 400 1.78 2.40 9.18
C ASP A 400 1.51 3.57 10.16
N GLU A 401 1.10 3.29 11.39
CA GLU A 401 0.96 4.30 12.45
C GLU A 401 2.31 4.93 12.84
N ILE A 402 3.38 4.13 12.96
CA ILE A 402 4.74 4.63 13.21
C ILE A 402 5.24 5.47 12.03
N LEU A 403 5.06 4.99 10.79
CA LEU A 403 5.41 5.74 9.58
C LEU A 403 4.65 7.08 9.53
N LYS A 404 3.34 7.06 9.82
CA LYS A 404 2.48 8.25 9.83
C LYS A 404 2.95 9.25 10.88
N ALA A 405 3.18 8.80 12.12
CA ALA A 405 3.68 9.64 13.20
C ALA A 405 5.03 10.28 12.82
N SER A 406 5.92 9.52 12.15
CA SER A 406 7.22 10.05 11.72
C SER A 406 7.10 11.20 10.71
N ILE A 407 6.14 11.10 9.77
CA ILE A 407 5.83 12.12 8.77
C ILE A 407 5.22 13.37 9.43
N GLU A 408 4.25 13.16 10.33
CA GLU A 408 3.51 14.23 11.00
C GLU A 408 4.38 15.02 11.98
N ARG A 409 5.16 14.34 12.84
CA ARG A 409 6.06 14.98 13.83
C ARG A 409 7.07 15.90 13.18
N ARG A 410 7.58 15.52 12.01
CA ARG A 410 8.56 16.29 11.24
C ARG A 410 7.90 17.22 10.22
N SER A 411 6.56 17.25 10.16
CA SER A 411 5.80 18.09 9.21
C SER A 411 6.29 17.94 7.76
N LEU A 412 6.68 16.73 7.35
CA LEU A 412 7.40 16.52 6.09
C LEU A 412 6.59 16.99 4.87
N ALA A 413 5.27 16.76 4.85
CA ALA A 413 4.41 17.24 3.77
C ALA A 413 4.41 18.78 3.66
N ASP A 414 4.34 19.48 4.79
CA ASP A 414 4.38 20.95 4.81
C ASP A 414 5.74 21.49 4.40
N GLN A 415 6.83 20.79 4.75
CA GLN A 415 8.17 21.12 4.26
C GLN A 415 8.19 21.03 2.73
N ILE A 416 7.76 19.90 2.15
CA ILE A 416 7.75 19.67 0.70
C ILE A 416 7.02 20.79 -0.05
N VAL A 417 5.86 21.22 0.45
CA VAL A 417 5.06 22.29 -0.18
C VAL A 417 5.77 23.65 -0.17
N LYS A 418 6.65 23.90 0.80
CA LYS A 418 7.36 25.18 0.97
C LYS A 418 8.71 25.24 0.26
N LEU A 419 9.21 24.12 -0.27
CA LEU A 419 10.50 24.07 -0.95
C LEU A 419 10.47 24.88 -2.26
N SER A 420 11.57 25.59 -2.52
CA SER A 420 11.74 26.44 -3.70
C SER A 420 12.34 25.73 -4.90
N ASP A 421 13.20 24.72 -4.68
CA ASP A 421 13.96 24.05 -5.73
C ASP A 421 14.42 22.64 -5.32
N ASN A 422 15.08 21.95 -6.26
CA ASN A 422 15.52 20.56 -6.08
C ASN A 422 16.66 20.41 -5.06
N GLU A 423 17.50 21.42 -4.86
CA GLU A 423 18.63 21.30 -3.92
C GLU A 423 18.12 21.37 -2.49
N HIS A 424 17.23 22.32 -2.18
CA HIS A 424 16.55 22.36 -0.89
C HIS A 424 15.73 21.08 -0.63
N CYS A 425 15.14 20.47 -1.67
CA CYS A 425 14.48 19.18 -1.52
C CYS A 425 15.44 18.06 -1.14
N LYS A 426 16.62 17.99 -1.78
CA LYS A 426 17.64 16.98 -1.43
C LYS A 426 18.12 17.17 -0.01
N GLU A 427 18.32 18.40 0.43
CA GLU A 427 18.70 18.73 1.80
C GLU A 427 17.60 18.33 2.79
N CYS A 428 16.35 18.73 2.55
CA CYS A 428 15.19 18.33 3.35
C CYS A 428 15.05 16.81 3.46
N ALA A 429 15.13 16.09 2.35
CA ALA A 429 15.05 14.63 2.33
C ALA A 429 16.22 13.97 3.09
N THR A 430 17.41 14.58 3.02
CA THR A 430 18.62 14.10 3.73
C THR A 430 18.51 14.34 5.22
N ASN A 431 18.08 15.53 5.64
CA ASN A 431 17.84 15.87 7.04
C ASN A 431 16.76 14.95 7.64
N TYR A 432 15.67 14.72 6.90
CA TYR A 432 14.61 13.80 7.33
C TYR A 432 15.14 12.39 7.63
N ILE A 433 15.92 11.79 6.73
CA ILE A 433 16.47 10.44 6.99
C ILE A 433 17.53 10.43 8.08
N PHE A 434 18.29 11.52 8.26
CA PHE A 434 19.23 11.63 9.39
C PHE A 434 18.48 11.73 10.71
N GLU A 435 17.40 12.49 10.79
CA GLU A 435 16.55 12.57 11.97
C GLU A 435 15.85 11.23 12.30
N LEU A 436 15.54 10.42 11.29
CA LEU A 436 15.05 9.05 11.51
C LEU A 436 16.18 8.12 12.01
N ALA A 437 17.39 8.27 11.46
CA ALA A 437 18.56 7.48 11.85
C ALA A 437 19.23 7.94 13.17
N HIS A 438 18.92 9.13 13.66
CA HIS A 438 19.53 9.78 14.83
C HIS A 438 18.51 10.14 15.91
N LEU A 439 17.65 9.21 16.28
CA LEU A 439 16.90 9.33 17.53
C LEU A 439 17.90 9.32 18.69
N ASP A 440 18.23 10.53 19.14
CA ASP A 440 19.35 10.91 19.99
C ASP A 440 19.42 10.06 21.26
N GLU A 441 20.63 9.71 21.68
CA GLU A 441 20.87 9.02 22.96
C GLU A 441 20.48 9.90 24.15
N ASN A 442 20.51 11.23 23.96
CA ASN A 442 20.18 12.22 24.99
C ASN A 442 18.68 12.44 25.23
N GLU A 443 17.79 11.99 24.34
CA GLU A 443 16.34 12.11 24.51
C GLU A 443 15.69 10.86 25.12
N ARG A 444 16.49 9.84 25.46
CA ARG A 444 16.02 8.56 26.05
C ARG A 444 15.95 8.55 27.57
N ASP A 445 16.66 9.46 28.23
CA ASP A 445 16.77 9.49 29.70
C ASP A 445 15.50 9.98 30.39
N ILE A 446 14.55 10.57 29.65
CA ILE A 446 13.22 10.83 30.16
C ILE A 446 12.36 9.63 29.76
N CYS A 447 12.16 8.73 30.71
CA CYS A 447 11.20 7.63 30.66
C CYS A 447 10.05 7.87 29.64
N GLY A 448 10.03 7.14 28.51
CA GLY A 448 8.74 6.82 27.88
C GLY A 448 8.44 7.19 26.43
N ASP A 449 9.35 7.65 25.56
CA ASP A 449 8.99 7.78 24.12
C ASP A 449 9.17 6.46 23.35
N ASN A 450 8.35 5.47 23.70
CA ASN A 450 8.34 4.14 23.05
C ASN A 450 8.06 4.23 21.54
N VAL A 451 7.47 5.33 21.06
CA VAL A 451 7.28 5.58 19.63
C VAL A 451 8.61 5.88 18.96
N LYS A 452 9.53 6.62 19.60
CA LYS A 452 10.89 6.83 19.09
C LYS A 452 11.67 5.52 19.00
N LEU A 453 11.59 4.64 20.00
CA LEU A 453 12.24 3.33 19.90
C LEU A 453 11.69 2.51 18.72
N SER A 454 10.37 2.53 18.54
CA SER A 454 9.70 1.85 17.42
C SER A 454 10.07 2.45 16.06
N GLU A 455 10.23 3.77 15.95
CA GLU A 455 10.76 4.44 14.77
C GLU A 455 12.20 3.98 14.49
N SER A 456 13.08 3.99 15.50
CA SER A 456 14.50 3.61 15.35
C SER A 456 14.67 2.19 14.79
N ASP A 457 13.85 1.24 15.26
CA ASP A 457 13.91 -0.15 14.80
C ASP A 457 13.29 -0.31 13.41
N LEU A 458 12.20 0.41 13.11
CA LEU A 458 11.56 0.35 11.79
C LEU A 458 12.47 0.93 10.69
N PHE A 459 13.28 1.94 11.03
CA PHE A 459 14.17 2.66 10.12
C PHE A 459 15.65 2.23 10.23
N SER A 460 15.93 1.05 10.78
CA SER A 460 17.31 0.53 10.91
C SER A 460 17.92 0.01 9.61
N ASP A 461 17.14 -0.10 8.53
CA ASP A 461 17.60 -0.58 7.22
C ASP A 461 18.05 0.58 6.32
N LEU A 462 19.34 0.61 6.00
CA LEU A 462 19.94 1.62 5.13
C LEU A 462 19.30 1.69 3.73
N ASN A 463 18.88 0.56 3.17
CA ASN A 463 18.24 0.53 1.85
C ASN A 463 16.83 1.08 1.89
N LEU A 464 16.11 0.88 3.00
CA LEU A 464 14.83 1.50 3.25
C LEU A 464 14.97 3.02 3.35
N LEU A 465 15.86 3.51 4.21
CA LEU A 465 16.13 4.95 4.37
C LEU A 465 16.51 5.61 3.03
N TRP A 466 17.37 4.95 2.26
CA TRP A 466 17.75 5.45 0.95
C TRP A 466 16.57 5.50 -0.04
N SER A 467 15.71 4.49 -0.02
CA SER A 467 14.50 4.46 -0.87
C SER A 467 13.50 5.55 -0.45
N ILE A 468 13.36 5.82 0.85
CA ILE A 468 12.55 6.92 1.39
C ILE A 468 13.07 8.27 0.89
N ARG A 469 14.38 8.51 0.96
CA ARG A 469 14.96 9.76 0.44
C ARG A 469 14.66 9.96 -1.04
N ARG A 470 14.85 8.92 -1.86
CA ARG A 470 14.55 8.97 -3.29
C ARG A 470 13.07 9.20 -3.57
N ASN A 471 12.19 8.59 -2.78
CA ASN A 471 10.75 8.82 -2.83
C ASN A 471 10.43 10.29 -2.58
N ILE A 472 10.90 10.89 -1.48
CA ILE A 472 10.68 12.32 -1.18
C ILE A 472 11.09 13.22 -2.34
N ILE A 473 12.27 12.97 -2.94
CA ILE A 473 12.76 13.74 -4.09
C ILE A 473 11.84 13.59 -5.31
N LEU A 474 11.39 12.37 -5.63
CA LEU A 474 10.47 12.14 -6.74
C LEU A 474 9.10 12.78 -6.47
N THR A 475 8.59 12.69 -5.25
CA THR A 475 7.33 13.31 -4.81
C THR A 475 7.39 14.82 -4.96
N TYR A 476 8.51 15.45 -4.62
CA TYR A 476 8.73 16.88 -4.85
C TYR A 476 8.75 17.24 -6.35
N LYS A 477 9.41 16.45 -7.20
CA LYS A 477 9.39 16.67 -8.65
C LYS A 477 7.97 16.60 -9.21
N CYS A 478 7.19 15.59 -8.80
CA CYS A 478 5.78 15.47 -9.19
C CYS A 478 4.92 16.60 -8.62
N HIS A 479 5.17 17.03 -7.37
CA HIS A 479 4.51 18.19 -6.76
C HIS A 479 4.73 19.46 -7.60
N GLN A 480 5.99 19.79 -7.90
CA GLN A 480 6.34 20.95 -8.71
C GLN A 480 5.70 20.90 -10.09
N TYR A 481 5.65 19.70 -10.68
CA TYR A 481 4.96 19.49 -11.95
C TYR A 481 3.46 19.76 -11.85
N PHE A 482 2.80 19.20 -10.84
CA PHE A 482 1.38 19.36 -10.56
C PHE A 482 1.00 20.83 -10.33
N LEU A 483 1.82 21.59 -9.59
CA LEU A 483 1.58 23.01 -9.37
C LEU A 483 1.60 23.83 -10.67
N LYS A 484 2.44 23.44 -11.64
CA LYS A 484 2.66 24.14 -12.90
C LYS A 484 1.68 23.73 -14.01
N ASN A 485 1.16 22.49 -13.98
CA ASN A 485 0.47 21.88 -15.11
C ASN A 485 -0.82 21.12 -14.72
N SER A 486 -1.45 21.45 -13.59
CA SER A 486 -2.65 20.72 -13.11
C SER A 486 -3.88 20.87 -14.02
N ASP A 487 -3.86 21.86 -14.92
CA ASP A 487 -4.89 22.18 -15.91
C ASP A 487 -4.59 21.63 -17.31
N ASP A 488 -3.45 20.94 -17.51
CA ASP A 488 -3.01 20.42 -18.81
C ASP A 488 -2.82 18.90 -18.74
N GLU A 489 -3.85 18.16 -19.16
CA GLU A 489 -3.86 16.69 -19.15
C GLU A 489 -2.76 16.09 -20.04
N ASP A 490 -2.51 16.67 -21.21
CA ASP A 490 -1.50 16.18 -22.16
C ASP A 490 -0.10 16.29 -21.56
N ARG A 491 0.17 17.38 -20.84
CA ARG A 491 1.40 17.55 -20.07
C ARG A 491 1.55 16.48 -19.00
N LEU A 492 0.55 16.27 -18.15
CA LEU A 492 0.58 15.24 -17.11
C LEU A 492 0.84 13.84 -17.69
N ASP A 493 0.25 13.55 -18.85
CA ASP A 493 0.50 12.31 -19.57
C ASP A 493 1.93 12.19 -20.10
N ASN A 494 2.50 13.29 -20.61
CA ASN A 494 3.89 13.31 -21.05
C ASN A 494 4.86 13.12 -19.87
N MET A 495 4.58 13.71 -18.70
CA MET A 495 5.36 13.45 -17.47
C MET A 495 5.30 11.97 -17.10
N LEU A 496 4.11 11.37 -17.14
CA LEU A 496 3.92 9.95 -16.83
C LEU A 496 4.67 9.04 -17.79
N ASN A 497 4.57 9.29 -19.09
CA ASN A 497 5.31 8.54 -20.10
C ASN A 497 6.83 8.66 -19.89
N SER A 498 7.34 9.88 -19.70
CA SER A 498 8.76 10.10 -19.40
C SER A 498 9.19 9.32 -18.16
N PHE A 499 8.38 9.36 -17.09
CA PHE A 499 8.68 8.58 -15.89
C PHE A 499 8.67 7.07 -16.15
N ILE A 500 7.68 6.56 -16.89
CA ILE A 500 7.57 5.14 -17.22
C ILE A 500 8.76 4.67 -18.06
N ASP A 501 9.19 5.49 -19.01
CA ASP A 501 10.35 5.23 -19.87
C ASP A 501 11.64 5.19 -19.04
N ASP A 502 11.88 6.23 -18.24
CA ASP A 502 13.03 6.29 -17.32
C ASP A 502 12.99 5.08 -16.38
N PHE A 503 11.81 4.76 -15.82
CA PHE A 503 11.65 3.74 -14.80
C PHE A 503 11.91 2.36 -15.39
N ASN A 504 11.55 2.15 -16.66
CA ASN A 504 11.78 0.90 -17.37
C ASN A 504 13.18 0.81 -17.98
N SER A 505 13.85 1.92 -18.20
CA SER A 505 15.25 1.92 -18.61
C SER A 505 16.13 1.25 -17.53
N ASP A 506 17.12 0.47 -17.96
CA ASP A 506 18.07 -0.22 -17.06
C ASP A 506 19.14 0.74 -16.51
N THR A 507 18.89 2.05 -16.53
CA THR A 507 19.83 3.04 -16.00
C THR A 507 20.01 2.79 -14.51
N LYS A 508 21.26 2.54 -14.11
CA LYS A 508 21.66 2.30 -12.71
C LYS A 508 21.48 3.55 -11.80
N GLU A 509 21.08 4.69 -12.37
CA GLU A 509 21.05 6.00 -11.73
C GLU A 509 19.62 6.47 -11.40
N TRP A 510 18.95 5.72 -10.53
CA TRP A 510 17.77 6.22 -9.80
C TRP A 510 18.15 6.80 -8.44
#